data_AF-X0VB32-F1
#
_entry.id   AF-X0VB32-F1
#
_cell.length_a   1.000
_cell.length_b   1.000
_cell.length_c   1.000
_cell.angle_alpha   90.00
_cell.angle_beta   90.00
_cell.angle_gamma   90.00
#
_symmetry.space_group_name_H-M   'P 1'
#
loop_
_entity.id
_entity.type
_entity.pdbx_description
1 polymer ?
#
loop_
_entity_poly.entity_id
_entity_poly.type
_entity_poly.pdbx_seq_one_letter_code
_entity_poly.pdbx_strand_id
1 'polypeptide(L)'
;MGATKFARPRTSYGLCNGSRILIADNSGAKIAQIINVDGYKGRIRRLPKATVGSVCTVTIKKGKPELRGNIVKAVIVRQKMIYRRLDGTRLCFEDNA
;
A
#
# COMPACT_ATOMS: atom_id res chain seq x y z
N MET A 1 -3.51 14.52 -22.64
CA MET A 1 -2.77 14.94 -21.43
C MET A 1 -2.14 13.70 -20.80
N GLY A 2 -0.84 13.49 -20.99
CA GLY A 2 -0.16 12.29 -20.50
C GLY A 2 0.15 12.41 -19.01
N ALA A 3 -0.19 11.40 -18.22
CA ALA A 3 0.19 11.35 -16.81
C ALA A 3 1.71 11.39 -16.67
N THR A 4 2.24 12.45 -16.06
CA THR A 4 3.66 12.59 -15.75
C THR A 4 4.06 11.45 -14.83
N LYS A 5 4.78 10.45 -15.34
CA LYS A 5 5.30 9.34 -14.52
C LYS A 5 6.44 9.86 -13.66
N PHE A 6 6.13 10.34 -12.47
CA PHE A 6 7.14 10.66 -11.47
C PHE A 6 7.90 9.38 -11.09
N ALA A 7 9.19 9.33 -11.42
CA ALA A 7 10.07 8.26 -10.97
C ALA A 7 10.20 8.32 -9.45
N ARG A 8 9.89 7.21 -8.77
CA ARG A 8 9.97 7.14 -7.31
C ARG A 8 11.29 6.50 -6.89
N PRO A 9 12.00 7.05 -5.89
CA PRO A 9 13.19 6.42 -5.35
C PRO A 9 12.82 5.07 -4.74
N ARG A 10 13.71 4.09 -4.88
CA ARG A 10 13.50 2.75 -4.32
C ARG A 10 13.68 2.81 -2.81
N THR A 11 12.59 2.71 -2.06
CA THR A 11 12.57 2.69 -0.59
C THR A 11 12.42 1.26 -0.05
N SER A 12 12.59 1.10 1.26
CA SER A 12 12.34 -0.16 1.96
C SER A 12 10.88 -0.55 1.84
N TYR A 13 10.61 -1.80 1.45
CA TYR A 13 9.26 -2.34 1.40
C TYR A 13 8.81 -2.71 2.81
N GLY A 14 7.64 -2.22 3.22
CA GLY A 14 7.07 -2.47 4.54
C GLY A 14 5.83 -3.35 4.55
N LEU A 15 5.26 -3.62 3.38
CA LEU A 15 3.99 -4.33 3.24
C LEU A 15 4.10 -5.40 2.16
N CYS A 16 3.36 -6.49 2.31
CA CYS A 16 3.30 -7.59 1.34
C CYS A 16 1.85 -8.04 1.11
N ASN A 17 1.66 -8.91 0.11
CA ASN A 17 0.41 -9.64 -0.06
C ASN A 17 -0.02 -10.27 1.28
N GLY A 18 -1.30 -10.11 1.62
CA GLY A 18 -1.88 -10.59 2.87
C GLY A 18 -1.86 -9.58 4.02
N SER A 19 -1.03 -8.52 3.94
CA SER A 19 -0.96 -7.48 4.96
C SER A 19 -2.28 -6.74 5.10
N ARG A 20 -2.70 -6.46 6.34
CA ARG A 20 -3.87 -5.62 6.65
C ARG A 20 -3.41 -4.20 6.92
N ILE A 21 -4.11 -3.23 6.33
CA ILE A 21 -3.84 -1.79 6.46
C ILE A 21 -5.10 -1.06 6.90
N LEU A 22 -4.90 0.06 7.60
CA LEU A 22 -5.97 0.96 7.99
C LEU A 22 -6.35 1.84 6.79
N ILE A 23 -7.63 2.15 6.64
CA ILE A 23 -8.08 3.11 5.63
C ILE A 23 -8.07 4.50 6.26
N ALA A 24 -7.38 5.43 5.60
CA ALA A 24 -7.22 6.82 6.07
C ALA A 24 -8.18 7.82 5.40
N ASP A 25 -9.09 7.35 4.55
CA ASP A 25 -10.11 8.17 3.91
C ASP A 25 -11.46 8.14 4.66
N ASN A 26 -12.41 8.95 4.21
CA ASN A 26 -13.77 9.04 4.74
C ASN A 26 -14.80 8.19 3.96
N SER A 27 -14.38 7.17 3.20
CA SER A 27 -15.27 6.33 2.40
C SER A 27 -16.21 5.44 3.24
N GLY A 28 -15.85 5.18 4.49
CA GLY A 28 -16.53 4.25 5.39
C GLY A 28 -15.93 2.84 5.40
N ALA A 29 -14.85 2.59 4.65
CA ALA A 29 -13.97 1.46 4.88
C ALA A 29 -13.06 1.73 6.09
N LYS A 30 -12.68 0.67 6.82
CA LYS A 30 -11.83 0.76 8.03
C LYS A 30 -10.54 -0.04 7.91
N ILE A 31 -10.67 -1.29 7.43
CA ILE A 31 -9.53 -2.19 7.26
C ILE A 31 -9.61 -2.81 5.87
N ALA A 32 -8.50 -2.75 5.15
CA ALA A 32 -8.30 -3.44 3.89
C ALA A 32 -7.16 -4.46 3.98
N GLN A 33 -7.19 -5.46 3.11
CA GLN A 33 -6.13 -6.44 2.96
C GLN A 33 -5.54 -6.37 1.55
N ILE A 34 -4.22 -6.32 1.47
CA ILE A 34 -3.51 -6.29 0.19
C ILE A 34 -3.58 -7.67 -0.47
N ILE A 35 -4.04 -7.72 -1.72
CA ILE A 35 -4.04 -8.93 -2.53
C ILE A 35 -3.07 -8.86 -3.70
N ASN A 36 -2.75 -7.66 -4.19
CA ASN A 36 -1.71 -7.49 -5.20
C ASN A 36 -1.07 -6.10 -5.11
N VAL A 37 0.13 -5.97 -5.67
CA VAL A 37 0.84 -4.69 -5.82
C VAL A 37 1.01 -4.41 -7.30
N ASP A 38 0.51 -3.26 -7.75
CA ASP A 38 0.49 -2.93 -9.17
C ASP A 38 1.90 -2.65 -9.70
N GLY A 39 2.18 -3.16 -10.89
CA GLY A 39 3.50 -3.05 -11.53
C GLY A 39 4.57 -3.97 -10.92
N TYR A 40 4.24 -4.83 -9.95
CA TYR A 40 5.17 -5.81 -9.43
C TYR A 40 5.47 -6.90 -10.45
N LYS A 41 6.77 -7.09 -10.77
CA LYS A 41 7.24 -8.22 -11.57
C LYS A 41 7.56 -9.39 -10.64
N GLY A 42 6.84 -10.51 -10.85
CA GLY A 42 6.93 -11.69 -10.00
C GLY A 42 8.27 -12.42 -10.07
N ARG A 43 8.54 -13.21 -9.02
CA ARG A 43 9.59 -14.24 -8.98
C ARG A 43 9.04 -15.45 -8.22
N ILE A 44 9.44 -16.65 -8.62
CA ILE A 44 9.01 -17.91 -7.98
C ILE A 44 9.18 -17.80 -6.45
N ARG A 45 8.11 -18.14 -5.71
CA ARG A 45 8.03 -18.13 -4.24
C ARG A 45 8.28 -16.75 -3.58
N ARG A 46 8.23 -15.63 -4.32
CA ARG A 46 8.37 -14.28 -3.77
C ARG A 46 7.05 -13.53 -3.78
N LEU A 47 6.59 -13.14 -2.59
CA LEU A 47 5.38 -12.35 -2.44
C LEU A 47 5.55 -10.94 -3.04
N PRO A 48 4.49 -10.40 -3.68
CA PRO A 48 4.41 -8.99 -4.03
C PRO A 48 4.59 -8.11 -2.79
N LYS A 49 5.34 -7.03 -2.95
CA LYS A 49 5.75 -6.13 -1.87
C LYS A 49 5.51 -4.67 -2.24
N ALA A 50 5.04 -3.89 -1.27
CA ALA A 50 4.65 -2.51 -1.40
C ALA A 50 5.43 -1.61 -0.41
N THR A 51 5.49 -0.33 -0.75
CA THR A 51 6.06 0.75 0.04
C THR A 51 5.17 1.99 -0.09
N VAL A 52 5.45 3.05 0.66
CA VAL A 52 4.74 4.34 0.54
C VAL A 52 4.68 4.79 -0.93
N GLY A 53 3.48 5.17 -1.35
CA GLY A 53 3.12 5.57 -2.71
C GLY A 53 2.69 4.40 -3.60
N SER A 54 3.03 3.14 -3.30
CA SER A 54 2.64 2.00 -4.14
C SER A 54 1.12 1.91 -4.31
N VAL A 55 0.68 1.71 -5.55
CA VAL A 55 -0.72 1.38 -5.85
C VAL A 55 -0.90 -0.13 -5.61
N CYS A 56 -1.88 -0.49 -4.81
CA CYS A 56 -2.19 -1.87 -4.44
C CYS A 56 -3.64 -2.19 -4.78
N THR A 57 -3.88 -3.42 -5.23
CA THR A 57 -5.22 -3.99 -5.24
C THR A 57 -5.50 -4.55 -3.85
N VAL A 58 -6.61 -4.12 -3.24
CA VAL A 58 -6.99 -4.48 -1.87
C VAL A 58 -8.43 -4.97 -1.80
N THR A 59 -8.74 -5.81 -0.81
CA THR A 59 -10.12 -6.18 -0.45
C THR A 59 -10.50 -5.54 0.87
N ILE A 60 -11.70 -4.99 0.98
CA ILE A 60 -12.17 -4.42 2.24
C ILE A 60 -12.60 -5.55 3.18
N LYS A 61 -12.05 -5.56 4.40
CA LYS A 61 -12.35 -6.55 5.45
C LYS A 61 -13.26 -6.00 6.55
N LYS A 62 -13.15 -4.71 6.86
CA LYS A 62 -14.04 -4.03 7.82
C LYS A 62 -14.47 -2.67 7.28
N GLY A 63 -15.73 -2.31 7.51
CA GLY A 63 -16.34 -1.06 7.03
C GLY A 63 -17.85 -1.18 6.88
N LYS A 64 -18.46 -0.23 6.16
CA LYS A 64 -19.86 -0.30 5.73
C LYS A 64 -20.15 -1.66 5.05
N PRO A 65 -21.32 -2.28 5.29
CA PRO A 65 -21.66 -3.59 4.69
C PRO A 65 -21.47 -3.65 3.18
N GLU A 66 -21.89 -2.61 2.47
CA GLU A 66 -21.81 -2.48 1.00
C GLU A 66 -20.38 -2.54 0.45
N LEU A 67 -19.37 -2.14 1.24
CA LEU A 67 -17.98 -2.12 0.81
C LEU A 67 -17.25 -3.42 1.12
N ARG A 68 -17.71 -4.20 2.10
CA ARG A 68 -17.00 -5.39 2.56
C ARG A 68 -16.97 -6.46 1.47
N GLY A 69 -15.79 -7.02 1.23
CA GLY A 69 -15.57 -7.99 0.16
C GLY A 69 -15.23 -7.37 -1.19
N ASN A 70 -15.53 -6.08 -1.41
CA ASN A 70 -15.20 -5.42 -2.67
C ASN A 70 -13.69 -5.32 -2.88
N ILE A 71 -13.30 -5.47 -4.13
CA ILE A 71 -11.93 -5.32 -4.60
C ILE A 71 -11.77 -3.91 -5.16
N VAL A 72 -10.85 -3.13 -4.57
CA VAL A 72 -10.60 -1.74 -4.96
C VAL A 72 -9.10 -1.47 -5.08
N LYS A 73 -8.76 -0.33 -5.68
CA LYS A 73 -7.39 0.19 -5.72
C LYS A 73 -7.17 1.12 -4.54
N ALA A 74 -6.01 1.03 -3.92
CA ALA A 74 -5.58 1.92 -2.84
C ALA A 74 -4.12 2.32 -3.02
N VAL A 75 -3.76 3.49 -2.49
CA VAL A 75 -2.38 3.98 -2.44
C VAL A 75 -1.90 3.90 -0.99
N ILE A 76 -0.74 3.28 -0.77
CA ILE A 76 -0.12 3.27 0.57
C ILE A 76 0.36 4.69 0.90
N VAL A 77 -0.10 5.26 2.00
CA VAL A 77 0.26 6.61 2.44
C VAL A 77 1.20 6.59 3.66
N ARG A 78 1.09 5.59 4.53
CA ARG A 78 1.92 5.42 5.72
C ARG A 78 2.45 4.00 5.83
N GLN A 79 3.66 3.88 6.36
CA GLN A 79 4.26 2.59 6.69
C GLN A 79 5.05 2.64 8.00
N LYS A 80 4.90 1.59 8.80
CA LYS A 80 5.64 1.40 10.05
C LYS A 80 7.09 0.99 9.84
N MET A 81 7.37 0.30 8.72
CA MET A 81 8.74 -0.08 8.36
C MET A 81 9.56 1.16 8.02
N ILE A 82 10.71 1.31 8.68
CA ILE A 82 11.62 2.43 8.46
C ILE A 82 12.10 2.43 7.00
N TYR A 83 12.05 3.60 6.36
CA TYR A 83 12.61 3.81 5.03
C TYR A 83 13.48 5.07 4.96
N ARG A 84 14.42 5.05 4.01
CA ARG A 84 15.36 6.15 3.78
C ARG A 84 14.83 7.09 2.70
N ARG A 85 14.84 8.39 2.99
CA ARG A 85 14.60 9.46 2.01
C ARG A 85 15.88 9.78 1.23
N LEU A 86 15.77 10.66 0.24
CA LEU A 86 16.90 11.03 -0.64
C LEU A 86 17.99 11.81 0.10
N ASP A 87 17.59 12.63 1.08
CA ASP A 87 18.44 13.39 1.99
C ASP A 87 19.19 12.51 3.02
N GLY A 88 18.94 11.20 3.03
CA GLY A 88 19.53 10.25 3.98
C GLY A 88 18.73 10.06 5.27
N THR A 89 17.73 10.90 5.53
CA THR A 89 16.87 10.81 6.70
C THR A 89 16.11 9.47 6.71
N ARG A 90 16.06 8.82 7.88
CA ARG A 90 15.25 7.62 8.11
C ARG A 90 13.95 7.99 8.80
N LEU A 91 12.82 7.51 8.27
CA LEU A 91 11.49 7.82 8.78
C LEU A 91 10.65 6.52 8.89
N CYS A 92 9.80 6.46 9.89
CA CYS A 92 8.66 5.54 9.99
C CYS A 92 7.42 6.29 10.47
N PHE A 93 6.26 5.68 10.23
CA PHE A 93 4.98 6.11 10.81
C PHE A 93 4.57 5.15 11.94
N GLU A 94 3.58 5.55 12.73
CA GLU A 94 3.04 4.73 13.81
C GLU A 94 2.31 3.48 13.29
N ASP A 95 1.59 3.63 12.18
CA ASP A 95 0.71 2.64 11.57
C ASP A 95 0.98 2.44 10.06
N ASN A 96 0.30 1.44 9.49
CA ASN A 96 0.26 1.20 8.04
C ASN A 96 -1.11 1.58 7.51
N ALA A 97 -1.15 2.51 6.55
CA ALA A 97 -2.36 2.99 5.90
C ALA A 97 -2.12 3.28 4.43
#